data_AF-A0A838YDC6-F1
#
_entry.id   AF-A0A838YDC6-F1
#
_cell.length_a   1.000
_cell.length_b   1.000
_cell.length_c   1.000
_cell.angle_alpha   90.00
_cell.angle_beta   90.00
_cell.angle_gamma   90.00
#
_symmetry.space_group_name_H-M   'P 1'
#
loop_
_entity.id
_entity.type
_entity.pdbx_description
1 polymer ?
#
loop_
_entity_poly.entity_id
_entity_poly.type
_entity_poly.pdbx_seq_one_letter_code
_entity_poly.pdbx_strand_id
1 'polypeptide(L)'
;MEIEYGQLEGETCKRMGCQGVIEEHPRENCSCHISPPCHYCTTPREYCPDCGWEAKDDMVINDCVVNVNKETGTYRTWTPRPLDETKIDWHSKSHSSCSMIKEGCYPLGTTIEEVRKVVDGTFGGSFESFGGGKFKFIAYTD
;
A
#
# COMPACT_ATOMS: atom_id res chain seq x y z
N MET A 1 0.56 9.86 12.31
CA MET A 1 -0.50 10.50 11.50
C MET A 1 -0.46 9.83 10.15
N GLU A 2 -1.43 8.96 9.89
CA GLU A 2 -1.69 8.50 8.53
C GLU A 2 -2.17 9.72 7.76
N ILE A 3 -1.38 10.18 6.80
CA ILE A 3 -1.80 11.27 5.91
C ILE A 3 -2.58 10.58 4.80
N GLU A 4 -3.91 10.68 4.87
CA GLU A 4 -4.78 10.26 3.77
C GLU A 4 -4.65 11.27 2.63
N TYR A 5 -3.89 10.88 1.60
CA TYR A 5 -3.81 11.58 0.33
C TYR A 5 -4.99 11.17 -0.54
N GLY A 6 -5.56 12.12 -1.30
CA GLY A 6 -6.52 11.77 -2.34
C GLY A 6 -5.89 10.79 -3.33
N GLN A 7 -6.65 9.80 -3.79
CA GLN A 7 -6.27 8.81 -4.79
C GLN A 7 -7.19 8.85 -6.00
N LEU A 8 -8.44 9.28 -5.84
CA LEU A 8 -9.49 9.23 -6.85
C LEU A 8 -9.87 10.61 -7.38
N GLU A 9 -10.47 10.64 -8.57
CA GLU A 9 -11.02 11.86 -9.17
C GLU A 9 -11.95 12.60 -8.20
N GLY A 10 -11.75 13.91 -8.09
CA GLY A 10 -12.53 14.77 -7.20
C GLY A 10 -12.01 14.85 -5.76
N GLU A 11 -11.06 14.00 -5.36
CA GLU A 11 -10.45 14.09 -4.03
C GLU A 11 -9.37 15.18 -3.95
N THR A 12 -9.23 15.78 -2.78
CA THR A 12 -8.16 16.76 -2.53
C THR A 12 -6.81 16.05 -2.39
N CYS A 13 -5.82 16.51 -3.15
CA CYS A 13 -4.51 15.87 -3.26
C CYS A 13 -3.78 15.73 -1.91
N LYS A 14 -3.63 16.83 -1.16
CA LYS A 14 -2.91 16.92 0.15
C LYS A 14 -1.42 16.55 0.12
N ARG A 15 -0.85 16.12 -1.01
CA ARG A 15 0.58 15.80 -1.14
C ARG A 15 1.41 17.07 -1.03
N MET A 16 2.41 17.07 -0.14
CA MET A 16 3.26 18.25 0.11
C MET A 16 2.47 19.54 0.44
N GLY A 17 1.28 19.43 1.03
CA GLY A 17 0.41 20.58 1.31
C GLY A 17 -0.40 21.11 0.11
N CYS A 18 -0.40 20.39 -1.02
CA CYS A 18 -1.18 20.73 -2.20
C CYS A 18 -2.69 20.67 -1.91
N GLN A 19 -3.41 21.73 -2.27
CA GLN A 19 -4.87 21.83 -2.18
C GLN A 19 -5.60 21.54 -3.51
N GLY A 20 -4.85 21.05 -4.50
CA GLY A 20 -5.38 20.66 -5.81
C GLY A 20 -6.39 19.52 -5.73
N VAL A 21 -7.17 19.37 -6.79
CA VAL A 21 -8.16 18.30 -6.95
C VAL A 21 -7.63 17.30 -7.97
N ILE A 22 -7.78 16.02 -7.68
CA ILE A 22 -7.34 14.95 -8.57
C ILE A 22 -8.27 14.87 -9.77
N GLU A 23 -7.68 14.76 -10.95
CA GLU A 23 -8.35 14.57 -12.24
C GLU A 23 -7.94 13.22 -12.84
N GLU A 24 -8.70 12.75 -13.82
CA GLU A 24 -8.39 11.52 -14.55
C GLU A 24 -8.05 11.83 -16.02
N HIS A 25 -6.97 11.23 -16.55
CA HIS A 25 -6.66 11.38 -17.97
C HIS A 25 -7.78 10.83 -18.87
N PRO A 26 -8.11 11.52 -19.98
CA PRO A 26 -9.19 11.15 -20.88
C PRO A 26 -8.85 9.89 -21.69
N ARG A 27 -9.89 9.06 -21.94
CA ARG A 27 -9.76 7.78 -22.65
C ARG A 27 -9.46 7.92 -24.13
N GLU A 28 -8.17 7.98 -24.44
CA GLU A 28 -7.65 8.03 -25.80
C GLU A 28 -6.88 6.75 -26.17
N ASN A 29 -6.90 6.37 -27.45
CA ASN A 29 -6.08 5.28 -28.00
C ASN A 29 -6.25 3.89 -27.34
N CYS A 30 -7.45 3.53 -26.86
CA CYS A 30 -7.69 2.16 -26.35
C CYS A 30 -7.73 1.15 -27.51
N SER A 31 -6.69 0.32 -27.58
CA SER A 31 -6.59 -0.82 -28.50
C SER A 31 -7.27 -2.08 -27.96
N CYS A 32 -8.33 -1.92 -27.16
CA CYS A 32 -9.01 -3.02 -26.49
C CYS A 32 -9.64 -4.02 -27.47
N HIS A 33 -9.93 -3.58 -28.70
CA HIS A 33 -10.42 -4.42 -29.79
C HIS A 33 -9.31 -5.22 -30.51
N ILE A 34 -8.04 -4.86 -30.30
CA ILE A 34 -6.88 -5.56 -30.88
C ILE A 34 -6.22 -6.47 -29.84
N SER A 35 -6.05 -5.96 -28.61
CA SER A 35 -5.37 -6.69 -27.53
C SER A 35 -5.98 -6.32 -26.17
N PRO A 36 -7.08 -6.97 -25.78
CA PRO A 36 -7.66 -6.82 -24.46
C PRO A 36 -6.91 -7.68 -23.40
N PRO A 37 -6.67 -7.16 -22.17
CA PRO A 37 -6.83 -5.77 -21.77
C PRO A 37 -5.69 -4.90 -22.32
N CYS A 38 -5.99 -3.69 -22.80
CA CYS A 38 -4.94 -2.79 -23.28
C CYS A 38 -4.32 -2.00 -22.12
N HIS A 39 -3.09 -1.54 -22.30
CA HIS A 39 -2.37 -0.73 -21.31
C HIS A 39 -3.21 0.42 -20.76
N TYR A 40 -3.92 1.14 -21.63
CA TYR A 40 -4.79 2.24 -21.21
C TYR A 40 -5.87 1.83 -20.19
N CYS A 41 -6.41 0.61 -20.29
CA CYS A 41 -7.45 0.14 -19.36
C CYS A 41 -6.90 -0.43 -18.07
N THR A 42 -5.61 -0.76 -18.03
CA THR A 42 -4.97 -1.37 -16.86
C THR A 42 -4.09 -0.40 -16.09
N THR A 43 -3.68 0.71 -16.71
CA THR A 43 -2.83 1.72 -16.08
C THR A 43 -3.69 2.74 -15.34
N PRO A 44 -3.38 3.05 -14.07
CA PRO A 44 -4.01 4.15 -13.34
C PRO A 44 -3.88 5.48 -14.10
N ARG A 45 -4.91 6.32 -14.02
CA ARG A 45 -5.05 7.53 -14.85
C ARG A 45 -5.19 8.81 -14.05
N GLU A 46 -5.27 8.67 -12.74
CA GLU A 46 -5.46 9.72 -11.78
C GLU A 46 -4.17 10.56 -11.70
N TYR A 47 -4.32 11.87 -11.76
CA TYR A 47 -3.23 12.83 -11.65
C TYR A 47 -3.67 14.10 -10.93
N CYS A 48 -2.71 14.84 -10.37
CA CYS A 48 -2.95 16.15 -9.78
C CYS A 48 -2.32 17.23 -10.68
N PRO A 49 -3.11 18.13 -11.30
CA PRO A 49 -2.59 19.18 -12.17
C PRO A 49 -1.70 20.18 -11.42
N ASP A 50 -1.92 20.40 -10.14
CA ASP A 50 -1.21 21.41 -9.35
C ASP A 50 0.19 20.98 -8.90
N CYS A 51 0.35 19.72 -8.46
CA CYS A 51 1.65 19.22 -7.96
C CYS A 51 2.31 18.22 -8.90
N GLY A 52 1.68 17.90 -10.03
CA GLY A 52 2.16 16.95 -11.03
C GLY A 52 2.28 15.51 -10.54
N TRP A 53 1.51 15.13 -9.50
CA TRP A 53 1.43 13.72 -9.07
C TRP A 53 0.67 12.91 -10.12
N GLU A 54 1.11 11.68 -10.37
CA GLU A 54 0.44 10.74 -11.27
C GLU A 54 0.41 9.36 -10.63
N ALA A 55 -0.76 8.72 -10.56
CA ALA A 55 -0.93 7.38 -10.00
C ALA A 55 -0.13 6.31 -10.74
N LYS A 56 0.07 6.48 -12.05
CA LYS A 56 0.89 5.56 -12.86
C LYS A 56 2.37 5.54 -12.48
N ASP A 57 2.84 6.57 -11.77
CA ASP A 57 4.22 6.70 -11.31
C ASP A 57 4.43 6.18 -9.88
N ASP A 58 3.35 5.73 -9.21
CA ASP A 58 3.44 5.13 -7.88
C ASP A 58 4.15 3.77 -7.96
N MET A 59 5.11 3.56 -7.06
CA MET A 59 5.90 2.34 -6.97
C MET A 59 5.92 1.81 -5.54
N VAL A 60 5.97 0.49 -5.39
CA VAL A 60 6.07 -0.15 -4.08
C VAL A 60 7.54 -0.41 -3.76
N ILE A 61 8.07 0.28 -2.74
CA ILE A 61 9.43 0.10 -2.21
C ILE A 61 9.33 -0.19 -0.71
N ASN A 62 9.88 -1.32 -0.25
CA ASN A 62 9.91 -1.71 1.18
C ASN A 62 8.53 -1.59 1.86
N ASP A 63 7.51 -2.21 1.27
CA ASP A 63 6.11 -2.17 1.75
C ASP A 63 5.48 -0.77 1.82
N CYS A 64 6.09 0.23 1.17
CA CYS A 64 5.56 1.57 1.06
C CYS A 64 5.25 1.90 -0.40
N VAL A 65 4.08 2.50 -0.64
CA VAL A 65 3.77 3.19 -1.90
C VAL A 65 4.50 4.53 -1.88
N VAL A 66 5.34 4.71 -2.89
CA VAL A 66 6.24 5.83 -3.03
C VAL A 66 6.01 6.48 -4.37
N ASN A 67 5.92 7.81 -4.38
CA ASN A 67 5.93 8.61 -5.59
C ASN A 67 7.11 9.58 -5.52
N VAL A 68 7.93 9.61 -6.57
CA VAL A 68 9.08 10.50 -6.68
C VAL A 68 8.80 11.56 -7.72
N ASN A 69 9.07 12.82 -7.40
CA ASN A 69 9.09 13.86 -8.41
C ASN A 69 10.28 13.62 -9.35
N LYS A 70 10.01 13.31 -10.62
CA LYS A 70 11.04 13.01 -11.62
C LYS A 70 11.99 14.19 -11.92
N GLU A 71 11.56 15.43 -11.68
CA GLU A 71 12.36 16.62 -11.94
C GLU A 71 13.34 16.93 -10.80
N THR A 72 12.89 16.78 -9.55
CA THR A 72 13.67 17.14 -8.35
C THR A 72 14.29 15.95 -7.63
N GLY A 73 13.83 14.73 -7.93
CA GLY A 73 14.19 13.50 -7.20
C GLY A 73 13.62 13.41 -5.78
N THR A 74 12.75 14.33 -5.37
CA THR A 74 12.19 14.36 -4.02
C THR A 74 10.96 13.45 -3.89
N TYR A 75 10.88 12.70 -2.79
CA TYR A 75 9.70 11.90 -2.45
C TYR A 75 8.49 12.80 -2.18
N ARG A 76 7.39 12.56 -2.91
CA ARG A 76 6.08 13.22 -2.72
C ARG A 76 5.21 12.46 -1.73
N THR A 77 5.28 11.14 -1.77
CA THR A 77 4.54 10.24 -0.86
C THR A 77 5.45 9.13 -0.37
N TRP A 78 5.21 8.71 0.86
CA TRP A 78 5.78 7.52 1.49
C TRP A 78 4.74 6.97 2.45
N THR A 79 3.85 6.12 1.94
CA THR A 79 2.74 5.56 2.74
C THR A 79 2.82 4.05 2.75
N PRO A 80 2.55 3.39 3.88
CA PRO A 80 2.41 1.93 3.89
C PRO A 80 1.42 1.51 2.81
N ARG A 81 1.75 0.48 2.04
CA ARG A 81 0.80 -0.06 1.06
C ARG A 81 -0.44 -0.60 1.78
N PRO A 82 -1.61 -0.55 1.13
CA PRO A 82 -2.78 -1.25 1.66
C PRO A 82 -2.46 -2.74 1.83
N LEU A 83 -2.99 -3.31 2.91
CA LEU A 83 -2.91 -4.74 3.16
C LEU A 83 -3.91 -5.48 2.27
N ASP A 84 -3.51 -6.63 1.76
CA ASP A 84 -4.31 -7.46 0.88
C ASP A 84 -5.03 -8.56 1.68
N GLU A 85 -6.34 -8.40 1.86
CA GLU A 85 -7.17 -9.33 2.65
C GLU A 85 -7.34 -10.71 1.99
N THR A 86 -6.92 -10.88 0.74
CA THR A 86 -7.01 -12.16 0.02
C THR A 86 -5.88 -13.14 0.38
N LYS A 87 -4.83 -12.64 1.06
CA LYS A 87 -3.66 -13.42 1.49
C LYS A 87 -3.26 -13.05 2.91
N ILE A 88 -2.35 -13.82 3.49
CA ILE A 88 -1.73 -13.45 4.76
C ILE A 88 -0.74 -12.33 4.47
N ASP A 89 -1.03 -11.14 4.95
CA ASP A 89 -0.29 -9.92 4.63
C ASP A 89 -0.13 -9.06 5.87
N TRP A 90 1.04 -8.43 6.06
CA TRP A 90 1.32 -7.66 7.27
C TRP A 90 2.37 -6.58 7.06
N HIS A 91 2.32 -5.59 7.96
CA HIS A 91 3.36 -4.60 8.15
C HIS A 91 4.14 -4.88 9.42
N SER A 92 5.45 -4.65 9.36
CA SER A 92 6.31 -4.71 10.56
C SER A 92 6.38 -3.33 11.21
N LYS A 93 6.05 -3.24 12.48
CA LYS A 93 6.12 -2.05 13.32
C LYS A 93 7.16 -2.24 14.42
N SER A 94 7.87 -1.17 14.75
CA SER A 94 8.80 -1.16 15.89
C SER A 94 8.05 -1.46 17.19
N HIS A 95 8.64 -2.27 18.07
CA HIS A 95 8.09 -2.59 19.38
C HIS A 95 9.12 -2.36 20.49
N SER A 96 10.06 -3.29 20.67
CA SER A 96 11.15 -3.16 21.64
C SER A 96 12.50 -3.46 21.00
N SER A 97 13.58 -3.37 21.77
CA SER A 97 14.92 -3.72 21.28
C SER A 97 15.08 -5.19 20.89
N CYS A 98 14.22 -6.08 21.42
CA CYS A 98 14.28 -7.53 21.20
C CYS A 98 12.99 -8.08 20.57
N SER A 99 12.15 -7.23 20.00
CA SER A 99 10.95 -7.69 19.30
C SER A 99 10.38 -6.67 18.33
N MET A 100 9.62 -7.15 17.35
CA MET A 100 8.85 -6.37 16.40
C MET A 100 7.38 -6.81 16.40
N ILE A 101 6.48 -5.86 16.16
CA ILE A 101 5.06 -6.16 15.94
C ILE A 101 4.85 -6.42 14.45
N LYS A 102 4.20 -7.52 14.11
CA LYS A 102 3.64 -7.81 12.79
C LYS A 102 2.13 -7.62 12.88
N GLU A 103 1.61 -6.57 12.25
CA GLU A 103 0.19 -6.26 12.23
C GLU A 103 -0.34 -6.45 10.81
N GLY A 104 -1.36 -7.28 10.65
CA GLY A 104 -1.74 -7.76 9.34
C GLY A 104 -3.17 -8.27 9.21
N CYS A 105 -3.50 -8.75 8.01
CA CYS A 105 -4.75 -9.38 7.66
C CYS A 105 -4.55 -10.79 7.10
N TYR A 106 -5.63 -11.56 7.06
CA TYR A 106 -5.68 -12.90 6.48
C TYR A 106 -7.09 -13.18 5.92
N PRO A 107 -7.21 -14.05 4.91
CA PRO A 107 -8.50 -14.38 4.32
C PRO A 107 -9.38 -15.16 5.31
N LEU A 108 -10.70 -15.00 5.18
CA LEU A 108 -11.65 -15.69 6.06
C LEU A 108 -11.49 -17.20 5.95
N GLY A 109 -11.37 -17.86 7.11
CA GLY A 109 -11.15 -19.30 7.21
C GLY A 109 -9.69 -19.71 7.45
N THR A 110 -8.73 -18.79 7.33
CA THR A 110 -7.34 -19.08 7.72
C THR A 110 -7.23 -19.30 9.22
N THR A 111 -6.56 -20.38 9.59
CA THR A 111 -6.30 -20.76 10.98
C THR A 111 -5.10 -20.00 11.56
N ILE A 112 -5.06 -19.89 12.89
CA ILE A 112 -3.93 -19.26 13.59
C ILE A 112 -2.59 -19.96 13.29
N GLU A 113 -2.62 -21.28 13.06
CA GLU A 113 -1.44 -22.08 12.73
C GLU A 113 -0.89 -21.76 11.33
N GLU A 114 -1.77 -21.52 10.36
CA GLU A 114 -1.37 -21.11 9.01
C GLU A 114 -0.75 -19.72 9.03
N VAL A 115 -1.35 -18.76 9.75
CA VAL A 115 -0.74 -17.44 9.94
C VAL A 115 0.60 -17.59 10.63
N ARG A 116 0.68 -18.39 11.70
CA ARG A 116 1.91 -18.64 12.45
C ARG A 116 3.05 -19.15 11.57
N LYS A 117 2.79 -20.11 10.68
CA LYS A 117 3.81 -20.64 9.74
C LYS A 117 4.43 -19.58 8.85
N VAL A 118 3.69 -18.51 8.56
CA VAL A 118 4.14 -17.43 7.67
C VAL A 118 4.79 -16.29 8.46
N VAL A 119 4.28 -15.98 9.66
CA VAL A 119 4.73 -14.84 10.46
C VAL A 119 5.81 -15.19 11.48
N ASP A 120 5.99 -16.46 11.86
CA ASP A 120 7.08 -16.87 12.74
C ASP A 120 8.43 -16.61 12.05
N GLY A 121 9.31 -15.89 12.75
CA GLY A 121 10.71 -15.77 12.38
C GLY A 121 11.57 -16.85 13.06
N THR A 122 12.89 -16.67 13.00
CA THR A 122 13.87 -17.60 13.60
C THR A 122 13.63 -17.88 15.08
N PHE A 123 13.23 -16.87 15.86
CA PHE A 123 12.99 -16.98 17.30
C PHE A 123 11.51 -17.19 17.68
N GLY A 124 10.63 -17.31 16.68
CA GLY A 124 9.19 -17.38 16.86
C GLY A 124 8.61 -16.09 17.45
N GLY A 125 7.52 -16.25 18.21
CA GLY A 125 6.79 -15.14 18.81
C GLY A 125 5.45 -15.55 19.41
N SER A 126 4.61 -14.56 19.69
CA SER A 126 3.28 -14.75 20.28
C SER A 126 2.22 -13.86 19.63
N PHE A 127 0.99 -14.35 19.51
CA PHE A 127 -0.14 -13.53 19.06
C PHE A 127 -0.64 -12.68 20.23
N GLU A 128 -0.71 -11.37 20.01
CA GLU A 128 -1.42 -10.45 20.90
C GLU A 128 -2.92 -10.43 20.57
N SER A 129 -3.25 -10.46 19.28
CA SER A 129 -4.64 -10.56 18.80
C SER A 129 -4.75 -11.40 17.53
N PHE A 130 -5.87 -12.11 17.40
CA PHE A 130 -6.23 -12.88 16.21
C PHE A 130 -7.75 -12.96 16.12
N GLY A 131 -8.34 -12.42 15.05
CA GLY A 131 -9.79 -12.48 14.85
C GLY A 131 -10.27 -11.50 13.77
N GLY A 132 -11.43 -11.78 13.19
CA GLY A 132 -12.09 -10.88 12.24
C GLY A 132 -11.27 -10.59 10.96
N GLY A 133 -10.44 -11.55 10.52
CA GLY A 133 -9.56 -11.37 9.35
C GLY A 133 -8.32 -10.53 9.63
N LYS A 134 -8.03 -10.20 10.90
CA LYS A 134 -6.88 -9.39 11.32
C LYS A 134 -6.10 -10.03 12.44
N PHE A 135 -4.81 -9.76 12.50
CA PHE A 135 -3.94 -10.27 13.55
C PHE A 135 -2.89 -9.24 13.98
N LYS A 136 -2.42 -9.40 15.22
CA LYS A 136 -1.24 -8.73 15.75
C LYS A 136 -0.34 -9.76 16.41
N PHE A 137 0.88 -9.88 15.91
CA PHE A 137 1.86 -10.87 16.33
C PHE A 137 3.15 -10.18 16.79
N ILE A 138 3.66 -10.55 17.96
CA ILE A 138 4.93 -10.06 18.51
C ILE A 138 5.99 -11.10 18.13
N ALA A 139 6.82 -10.76 17.14
CA ALA A 139 7.95 -11.58 16.73
C ALA A 139 9.20 -11.19 17.52
N TYR A 140 9.89 -12.19 18.09
CA TYR A 140 11.12 -11.96 18.85
C TYR A 140 12.31 -11.77 17.91
N THR A 141 13.21 -10.87 18.28
CA THR A 141 14.44 -10.54 17.54
C THR A 141 15.63 -10.58 18.49
N ASP A 142 16.83 -10.78 17.94
CA ASP A 142 18.12 -10.66 18.65
C ASP A 142 18.39 -9.21 19.08
#